data_AF-A0A1H0AC15-F1
#
_entry.id   AF-A0A1H0AC15-F1
#
_cell.length_a   1.000
_cell.length_b   1.000
_cell.length_c   1.000
_cell.angle_alpha   90.00
_cell.angle_beta   90.00
_cell.angle_gamma   90.00
#
_symmetry.space_group_name_H-M   'P 1'
#
loop_
_entity.id
_entity.type
_entity.pdbx_description
1 polymer ?
#
loop_
_entity_poly.entity_id
_entity_poly.type
_entity_poly.pdbx_seq_one_letter_code
_entity_poly.pdbx_strand_id
1 'polypeptide(L)'
;MKIKQAVIGCNLLILLFVAACTTDAAKKKTPDLKTDVASVANAPTAEGDQSALVRMLLKSHHIYPFYIRLSKDSTGIYFVLFQEFADKKASKNLYFSSEEKLQLYAAKVRLTGDKEVRVISKALILEEESTYCVIDSNINEVTVAGRKYASLTYDKEFMGTAITEKFIDFQLIDLNSLEHYTLDFAGHHSWKCEDCLEGELVNKKALKGKGDILSFLEGMALKSPRIYHPSEKDKDPYHVINYEVKWEKDNNASNHMANGHGELDVPLKSTYYRTNLFNLQQGSEFETAENEQYLFKSYFCGSVIGFDKQRKLYFPLMIEDCNAMCSKKLSINAEGVLKLSYEEDDFYEVPLKELIFDKQKEK
;
A
#
# COMPACT_ATOMS: atom_id res chain seq x y z
N MET A 1 35.71 31.04 5.44
CA MET A 1 35.55 32.51 5.43
C MET A 1 34.06 32.79 5.64
N LYS A 2 33.69 33.39 6.79
CA LYS A 2 32.29 33.59 7.20
C LYS A 2 31.77 34.92 6.64
N ILE A 3 30.61 34.92 6.00
CA ILE A 3 29.76 36.12 5.92
C ILE A 3 28.33 35.68 6.24
N LYS A 4 27.83 36.13 7.39
CA LYS A 4 26.41 36.23 7.72
C LYS A 4 25.94 37.60 7.22
N GLN A 5 24.79 37.67 6.57
CA GLN A 5 23.88 38.80 6.74
C GLN A 5 22.44 38.29 6.68
N ALA A 6 21.66 38.74 7.66
CA ALA A 6 20.23 38.56 7.80
C ALA A 6 19.60 39.95 7.66
N VAL A 7 18.45 40.05 6.98
CA VAL A 7 17.44 41.08 7.25
C VAL A 7 16.05 40.47 7.06
N ILE A 8 15.20 40.80 8.02
CA ILE A 8 13.83 40.39 8.26
C ILE A 8 12.86 41.36 7.55
N GLY A 9 11.78 40.81 6.98
CA GLY A 9 10.41 41.34 7.15
C GLY A 9 9.80 42.16 6.01
N CYS A 10 8.74 41.63 5.40
CA CYS A 10 7.41 42.27 5.45
C CYS A 10 6.31 41.30 5.00
N ASN A 11 5.25 41.20 5.80
CA ASN A 11 3.99 40.52 5.48
C ASN A 11 3.18 41.34 4.46
N LEU A 12 2.39 40.65 3.62
CA LEU A 12 0.92 40.74 3.47
C LEU A 12 0.45 40.65 2.00
N LEU A 13 -0.49 39.73 1.77
CA LEU A 13 -1.55 39.73 0.75
C LEU A 13 -1.17 39.67 -0.74
N ILE A 14 -1.55 38.58 -1.42
CA ILE A 14 -2.68 38.56 -2.37
C ILE A 14 -3.07 37.10 -2.64
N LEU A 15 -4.34 36.81 -2.30
CA LEU A 15 -5.11 35.64 -2.68
C LEU A 15 -5.76 35.94 -4.04
N LEU A 16 -5.92 34.88 -4.84
CA LEU A 16 -6.94 34.65 -5.88
C LEU A 16 -6.61 34.83 -7.38
N PHE A 17 -7.07 33.80 -8.12
CA PHE A 17 -7.47 33.70 -9.53
C PHE A 17 -6.32 33.54 -10.56
N VAL A 18 -6.38 32.63 -11.55
CA VAL A 18 -7.49 32.08 -12.33
C VAL A 18 -7.21 30.64 -12.79
N ALA A 19 -8.27 29.85 -12.90
CA ALA A 19 -8.36 28.51 -13.45
C ALA A 19 -8.25 28.43 -14.99
N ALA A 20 -8.17 27.18 -15.46
CA ALA A 20 -8.54 26.70 -16.80
C ALA A 20 -7.54 26.92 -17.95
N CYS A 21 -6.92 25.82 -18.38
CA CYS A 21 -6.99 25.35 -19.76
C CYS A 21 -6.99 23.81 -19.77
N THR A 22 -8.18 23.23 -19.83
CA THR A 22 -8.40 21.90 -20.40
C THR A 22 -8.26 22.00 -21.93
N THR A 23 -7.65 21.03 -22.58
CA THR A 23 -8.15 20.49 -23.87
C THR A 23 -7.66 19.07 -24.09
N ASP A 24 -8.63 18.17 -24.12
CA ASP A 24 -8.76 16.96 -24.93
C ASP A 24 -7.49 16.21 -25.40
N ALA A 25 -7.25 15.04 -24.79
CA ALA A 25 -6.93 13.84 -25.56
C ALA A 25 -7.26 12.57 -24.76
N ALA A 26 -7.93 11.63 -25.43
CA ALA A 26 -8.18 10.24 -25.03
C ALA A 26 -9.21 9.98 -23.91
N LYS A 27 -10.48 10.11 -24.27
CA LYS A 27 -11.55 9.21 -23.80
C LYS A 27 -11.13 7.75 -24.07
N LYS A 28 -10.51 7.09 -23.10
CA LYS A 28 -10.57 5.63 -22.98
C LYS A 28 -11.81 5.32 -22.16
N LYS A 29 -12.83 4.80 -22.82
CA LYS A 29 -14.02 4.23 -22.19
C LYS A 29 -13.58 3.21 -21.15
N THR A 30 -13.74 3.54 -19.88
CA THR A 30 -13.86 2.53 -18.83
C THR A 30 -15.01 1.62 -19.24
N PRO A 31 -14.83 0.30 -19.33
CA PRO A 31 -15.96 -0.58 -19.56
C PRO A 31 -16.91 -0.42 -18.37
N ASP A 32 -18.18 -0.12 -18.67
CA ASP A 32 -19.27 -0.32 -17.71
C ASP A 32 -19.15 -1.74 -17.16
N LEU A 33 -18.67 -1.89 -15.92
CA LEU A 33 -18.86 -3.11 -15.14
C LEU A 33 -20.33 -3.14 -14.68
N LYS A 34 -21.22 -3.34 -15.65
CA LYS A 34 -22.48 -4.03 -15.41
C LYS A 34 -22.22 -5.51 -15.60
N THR A 35 -21.97 -6.18 -14.49
CA THR A 35 -22.40 -7.57 -14.34
C THR A 35 -22.66 -7.83 -12.87
N ASP A 36 -23.90 -8.23 -12.61
CA ASP A 36 -24.44 -8.69 -11.36
C ASP A 36 -23.48 -9.68 -10.68
N VAL A 37 -22.89 -9.28 -9.56
CA VAL A 37 -22.45 -10.23 -8.54
C VAL A 37 -23.49 -10.14 -7.45
N ALA A 38 -24.55 -10.92 -7.65
CA ALA A 38 -25.37 -11.41 -6.55
C ALA A 38 -24.41 -11.83 -5.44
N SER A 39 -24.56 -11.22 -4.27
CA SER A 39 -23.91 -11.68 -3.07
C SER A 39 -24.13 -13.19 -2.99
N VAL A 40 -23.06 -13.98 -3.06
CA VAL A 40 -23.08 -15.32 -2.49
C VAL A 40 -23.11 -15.10 -0.98
N ALA A 41 -24.28 -14.68 -0.51
CA ALA A 41 -24.75 -14.97 0.81
C ALA A 41 -24.68 -16.48 0.91
N ASN A 42 -23.80 -16.99 1.78
CA ASN A 42 -23.82 -18.37 2.18
C ASN A 42 -25.28 -18.74 2.46
N ALA A 43 -25.83 -19.62 1.63
CA ALA A 43 -27.21 -20.03 1.71
C ALA A 43 -27.49 -20.65 3.09
N PRO A 44 -28.65 -20.36 3.70
CA PRO A 44 -29.01 -20.91 4.99
C PRO A 44 -29.39 -22.38 4.81
N THR A 45 -28.55 -23.28 5.31
CA THR A 45 -28.95 -24.67 5.53
C THR A 45 -28.84 -25.00 7.00
N ALA A 46 -29.83 -24.54 7.77
CA ALA A 46 -30.35 -25.19 8.96
C ALA A 46 -31.65 -24.48 9.37
N GLU A 47 -32.73 -25.24 9.61
CA GLU A 47 -33.87 -24.74 10.37
C GLU A 47 -33.35 -24.13 11.69
N GLY A 48 -33.52 -22.81 11.87
CA GLY A 48 -33.10 -22.08 13.08
C GLY A 48 -32.08 -20.95 12.90
N ASP A 49 -31.51 -20.75 11.70
CA ASP A 49 -30.64 -19.58 11.44
C ASP A 49 -31.48 -18.33 11.11
N GLN A 50 -31.68 -17.45 12.11
CA GLN A 50 -32.41 -16.18 11.96
C GLN A 50 -31.47 -14.99 11.71
N SER A 51 -30.29 -15.20 11.12
CA SER A 51 -29.31 -14.14 10.84
C SER A 51 -29.88 -12.95 10.04
N ALA A 52 -30.86 -13.17 9.16
CA ALA A 52 -31.53 -12.10 8.43
C ALA A 52 -32.39 -11.21 9.34
N LEU A 53 -33.13 -11.80 10.28
CA LEU A 53 -33.92 -11.08 11.27
C LEU A 53 -33.01 -10.30 12.23
N VAL A 54 -31.93 -10.93 12.70
CA VAL A 54 -30.90 -10.27 13.53
C VAL A 54 -30.31 -9.07 12.79
N ARG A 55 -29.97 -9.21 11.51
CA ARG A 55 -29.46 -8.12 10.67
C ARG A 55 -30.46 -6.95 10.59
N MET A 56 -31.74 -7.24 10.39
CA MET A 56 -32.79 -6.23 10.31
C MET A 56 -32.94 -5.49 11.65
N LEU A 57 -33.01 -6.23 12.77
CA LEU A 57 -33.15 -5.64 14.11
C LEU A 57 -31.91 -4.85 14.53
N LEU A 58 -30.70 -5.25 14.14
CA LEU A 58 -29.50 -4.46 14.41
C LEU A 58 -29.49 -3.14 13.64
N LYS A 59 -29.90 -3.17 12.36
CA LYS A 59 -30.01 -1.97 11.54
C LYS A 59 -30.99 -0.94 12.10
N SER A 60 -32.08 -1.38 12.74
CA SER A 60 -33.01 -0.44 13.42
C SER A 60 -32.38 0.27 14.63
N HIS A 61 -31.24 -0.22 15.12
CA HIS A 61 -30.44 0.39 16.18
C HIS A 61 -29.19 1.08 15.64
N HIS A 62 -29.12 1.36 14.32
CA HIS A 62 -27.95 1.93 13.64
C HIS A 62 -26.67 1.08 13.75
N ILE A 63 -26.81 -0.23 13.98
CA ILE A 63 -25.73 -1.19 13.91
C ILE A 63 -25.77 -1.85 12.53
N TYR A 64 -24.72 -1.66 11.74
CA TYR A 64 -24.64 -2.15 10.37
C TYR A 64 -23.66 -3.32 10.28
N PRO A 65 -24.12 -4.55 10.55
CA PRO A 65 -23.25 -5.71 10.50
C PRO A 65 -22.87 -6.04 9.07
N PHE A 66 -21.63 -6.44 8.86
CA PHE A 66 -21.18 -7.05 7.61
C PHE A 66 -21.09 -8.58 7.77
N TYR A 67 -20.74 -9.06 8.97
CA TYR A 67 -20.72 -10.49 9.31
C TYR A 67 -21.67 -10.81 10.46
N ILE A 68 -22.44 -11.89 10.32
CA ILE A 68 -23.32 -12.41 11.38
C ILE A 68 -23.23 -13.93 11.34
N ARG A 69 -23.12 -14.53 12.52
CA ARG A 69 -23.07 -15.99 12.67
C ARG A 69 -23.76 -16.46 13.93
N LEU A 70 -24.64 -17.44 13.81
CA LEU A 70 -25.22 -18.11 14.97
C LEU A 70 -24.13 -18.87 15.75
N SER A 71 -24.05 -18.64 17.06
CA SER A 71 -23.16 -19.36 17.96
C SER A 71 -23.58 -20.83 18.05
N LYS A 72 -22.64 -21.74 17.79
CA LYS A 72 -22.88 -23.19 17.89
C LYS A 72 -23.18 -23.64 19.32
N ASP A 73 -22.68 -22.90 20.31
CA ASP A 73 -22.72 -23.30 21.72
C ASP A 73 -23.92 -22.68 22.47
N SER A 74 -24.75 -21.87 21.80
CA SER A 74 -25.90 -21.20 22.43
C SER A 74 -26.98 -20.81 21.42
N THR A 75 -28.17 -21.40 21.56
CA THR A 75 -29.35 -21.04 20.78
C THR A 75 -29.71 -19.57 20.94
N GLY A 76 -29.95 -18.87 19.83
CA GLY A 76 -30.34 -17.47 19.81
C GLY A 76 -29.23 -16.47 20.11
N ILE A 77 -27.98 -16.90 20.29
CA ILE A 77 -26.82 -16.00 20.42
C ILE A 77 -26.07 -15.95 19.09
N TYR A 78 -25.74 -14.76 18.62
CA TYR A 78 -25.03 -14.52 17.38
C TYR A 78 -23.74 -13.76 17.64
N PHE A 79 -22.66 -14.15 16.96
CA PHE A 79 -21.46 -13.35 16.79
C PHE A 79 -21.67 -12.38 15.62
N VAL A 80 -21.27 -11.13 15.80
CA VAL A 80 -21.51 -10.05 14.84
C VAL A 80 -20.26 -9.22 14.70
N LEU A 81 -19.85 -8.95 13.45
CA LEU A 81 -18.88 -7.91 13.12
C LEU A 81 -19.62 -6.77 12.43
N PHE A 82 -19.37 -5.56 12.90
CA PHE A 82 -20.05 -4.37 12.43
C PHE A 82 -19.18 -3.14 12.58
N GLN A 83 -19.53 -2.11 11.81
CA GLN A 83 -18.97 -0.79 11.91
C GLN A 83 -19.94 0.12 12.65
N GLU A 84 -19.41 1.04 13.46
CA GLU A 84 -20.16 2.20 13.92
C GLU A 84 -19.63 3.45 13.22
N PHE A 85 -20.55 4.30 12.77
CA PHE A 85 -20.24 5.59 12.17
C PHE A 85 -20.54 6.68 13.19
N ALA A 86 -19.65 7.67 13.34
CA ALA A 86 -19.86 8.81 14.23
C ALA A 86 -21.22 9.51 13.97
N ASP A 87 -21.61 9.62 12.70
CA ASP A 87 -22.85 10.26 12.26
C ASP A 87 -24.09 9.34 12.26
N LYS A 88 -23.96 8.08 12.71
CA LYS A 88 -25.04 7.06 12.73
C LYS A 88 -25.72 6.78 11.37
N LYS A 89 -25.15 7.26 10.27
CA LYS A 89 -25.59 7.00 8.89
C LYS A 89 -24.74 5.90 8.27
N ALA A 90 -25.37 4.90 7.67
CA ALA A 90 -24.64 3.86 6.93
C ALA A 90 -23.98 4.43 5.67
N SER A 91 -22.73 4.06 5.44
CA SER A 91 -22.10 4.22 4.13
C SER A 91 -22.87 3.41 3.07
N LYS A 92 -22.96 3.94 1.85
CA LYS A 92 -23.47 3.20 0.69
C LYS A 92 -22.47 2.16 0.18
N ASN A 93 -21.20 2.27 0.57
CA ASN A 93 -20.14 1.39 0.12
C ASN A 93 -19.74 0.41 1.24
N LEU A 94 -19.59 -0.87 0.90
CA LEU A 94 -18.99 -1.89 1.76
C LEU A 94 -17.47 -1.69 1.90
N TYR A 95 -16.89 -0.78 1.12
CA TYR A 95 -15.49 -0.37 1.18
C TYR A 95 -15.34 0.79 2.16
N PHE A 96 -14.45 0.61 3.14
CA PHE A 96 -14.38 1.41 4.36
C PHE A 96 -13.42 2.59 4.18
N SER A 97 -13.88 3.66 3.52
CA SER A 97 -13.21 4.96 3.59
C SER A 97 -13.81 5.78 4.73
N SER A 98 -13.03 6.12 5.76
CA SER A 98 -13.44 7.15 6.71
C SER A 98 -12.62 8.40 6.49
N GLU A 99 -13.26 9.52 6.14
CA GLU A 99 -12.60 10.83 6.09
C GLU A 99 -12.15 11.31 7.50
N GLU A 100 -12.66 10.69 8.57
CA GLU A 100 -12.36 11.09 9.95
C GLU A 100 -11.85 9.91 10.80
N LYS A 101 -12.69 8.87 10.99
CA LYS A 101 -12.37 7.76 11.89
C LYS A 101 -13.15 6.48 11.57
N LEU A 102 -12.45 5.35 11.50
CA LEU A 102 -13.00 4.02 11.31
C LEU A 102 -12.95 3.25 12.63
N GLN A 103 -14.10 2.74 13.08
CA GLN A 103 -14.18 1.85 14.24
C GLN A 103 -14.92 0.58 13.86
N LEU A 104 -14.25 -0.56 14.00
CA LEU A 104 -14.85 -1.88 13.83
C LEU A 104 -15.02 -2.54 15.18
N TYR A 105 -16.15 -3.23 15.33
CA TYR A 105 -16.51 -3.91 16.56
C TYR A 105 -16.86 -5.36 16.30
N ALA A 106 -16.49 -6.21 17.26
CA ALA A 106 -17.06 -7.54 17.43
C ALA A 106 -18.06 -7.52 18.59
N ALA A 107 -19.19 -8.19 18.42
CA ALA A 107 -20.18 -8.33 19.49
C ALA A 107 -20.80 -9.71 19.53
N LYS A 108 -21.29 -10.07 20.72
CA LYS A 108 -22.27 -11.14 20.90
C LYS A 108 -23.62 -10.52 21.11
N VAL A 109 -24.62 -10.96 20.35
CA VAL A 109 -25.98 -10.47 20.45
C VAL A 109 -26.95 -11.61 20.72
N ARG A 110 -28.02 -11.36 21.47
CA ARG A 110 -29.09 -12.32 21.73
C ARG A 110 -30.36 -11.90 21.03
N LEU A 111 -30.93 -12.79 20.25
CA LEU A 111 -32.30 -12.65 19.75
C LEU A 111 -33.28 -13.18 20.80
N THR A 112 -34.27 -12.38 21.17
CA THR A 112 -35.28 -12.71 22.19
C THR A 112 -36.67 -12.69 21.55
N GLY A 113 -37.33 -13.86 21.54
CA GLY A 113 -38.73 -14.00 21.10
C GLY A 113 -39.02 -13.46 19.70
N ASP A 114 -38.06 -13.57 18.78
CA ASP A 114 -38.10 -13.10 17.39
C ASP A 114 -38.40 -11.60 17.18
N LYS A 115 -38.33 -10.79 18.24
CA LYS A 115 -38.75 -9.38 18.22
C LYS A 115 -37.65 -8.41 18.62
N GLU A 116 -36.69 -8.86 19.42
CA GLU A 116 -35.69 -7.98 20.02
C GLU A 116 -34.30 -8.57 19.90
N VAL A 117 -33.32 -7.73 19.55
CA VAL A 117 -31.90 -8.07 19.60
C VAL A 117 -31.22 -7.27 20.69
N ARG A 118 -30.48 -7.94 21.58
CA ARG A 118 -29.72 -7.30 22.67
C ARG A 118 -28.24 -7.59 22.53
N VAL A 119 -27.40 -6.56 22.63
CA VAL A 119 -25.95 -6.73 22.72
C VAL A 119 -25.60 -7.27 24.11
N ILE A 120 -24.94 -8.42 24.16
CA ILE A 120 -24.48 -9.10 25.39
C ILE A 120 -23.07 -8.65 25.75
N SER A 121 -22.20 -8.58 24.75
CA SER A 121 -20.82 -8.12 24.88
C SER A 121 -20.38 -7.47 23.57
N LYS A 122 -19.44 -6.52 23.67
CA LYS A 122 -18.90 -5.75 22.55
C LYS A 122 -17.42 -5.47 22.82
N ALA A 123 -16.58 -5.58 21.79
CA ALA A 123 -15.17 -5.24 21.81
C ALA A 123 -14.82 -4.41 20.57
N LEU A 124 -14.05 -3.34 20.76
CA LEU A 124 -13.40 -2.61 19.67
C LEU A 124 -12.26 -3.49 19.14
N ILE A 125 -12.23 -3.76 17.83
CA ILE A 125 -11.25 -4.67 17.20
C ILE A 125 -10.33 -3.95 16.21
N LEU A 126 -10.73 -2.78 15.72
CA LEU A 126 -9.93 -1.91 14.88
C LEU A 126 -10.38 -0.47 15.09
N GLU A 127 -9.42 0.42 15.25
CA GLU A 127 -9.62 1.87 15.28
C GLU A 127 -8.54 2.52 14.43
N GLU A 128 -8.96 3.23 13.38
CA GLU A 128 -8.07 3.86 12.41
C GLU A 128 -8.53 5.28 12.15
N GLU A 129 -7.59 6.19 11.92
CA GLU A 129 -7.85 7.60 11.61
C GLU A 129 -7.01 7.99 10.38
N SER A 130 -7.61 8.74 9.45
CA SER A 130 -6.94 9.14 8.19
C SER A 130 -6.38 7.96 7.38
N THR A 131 -7.04 6.80 7.41
CA THR A 131 -6.62 5.57 6.73
C THR A 131 -7.77 5.03 5.87
N TYR A 132 -7.49 4.71 4.61
CA TYR A 132 -8.33 3.86 3.78
C TYR A 132 -8.15 2.40 4.23
N CYS A 133 -9.25 1.72 4.53
CA CYS A 133 -9.23 0.32 4.94
C CYS A 133 -10.15 -0.51 4.06
N VAL A 134 -9.65 -1.65 3.59
CA VAL A 134 -10.43 -2.62 2.83
C VAL A 134 -10.34 -3.97 3.53
N ILE A 135 -11.49 -4.47 3.99
CA ILE A 135 -11.57 -5.82 4.58
C ILE A 135 -11.69 -6.82 3.43
N ASP A 136 -10.87 -7.87 3.44
CA ASP A 136 -11.12 -9.03 2.57
C ASP A 136 -12.51 -9.60 2.90
N SER A 137 -13.33 -9.73 1.88
CA SER A 137 -14.68 -10.30 1.96
C SER A 137 -14.73 -11.72 2.56
N ASN A 138 -13.61 -12.44 2.59
CA ASN A 138 -13.53 -13.82 3.05
C ASN A 138 -13.24 -13.92 4.56
N ILE A 139 -14.30 -13.82 5.37
CA ILE A 139 -14.21 -14.09 6.81
C ILE A 139 -14.35 -15.60 7.06
N ASN A 140 -13.29 -16.22 7.57
CA ASN A 140 -13.26 -17.68 7.79
C ASN A 140 -13.29 -18.03 9.28
N GLU A 141 -14.09 -19.03 9.65
CA GLU A 141 -14.01 -19.64 10.98
C GLU A 141 -12.84 -20.64 11.03
N VAL A 142 -11.93 -20.44 11.97
CA VAL A 142 -10.73 -21.27 12.12
C VAL A 142 -10.59 -21.74 13.57
N THR A 143 -9.89 -22.86 13.77
CA THR A 143 -9.60 -23.37 15.13
C THR A 143 -8.11 -23.28 15.39
N VAL A 144 -7.73 -22.60 16.47
CA VAL A 144 -6.34 -22.43 16.92
C VAL A 144 -6.28 -22.78 18.40
N ALA A 145 -5.38 -23.67 18.79
CA ALA A 145 -5.24 -24.15 20.18
C ALA A 145 -6.59 -24.60 20.82
N GLY A 146 -7.47 -25.23 20.03
CA GLY A 146 -8.78 -25.72 20.47
C GLY A 146 -9.87 -24.65 20.65
N ARG A 147 -9.58 -23.38 20.36
CA ARG A 147 -10.55 -22.28 20.37
C ARG A 147 -10.93 -21.87 18.96
N LYS A 148 -12.17 -21.40 18.78
CA LYS A 148 -12.70 -20.97 17.48
C LYS A 148 -12.57 -19.45 17.33
N TYR A 149 -12.08 -19.04 16.17
CA TYR A 149 -11.85 -17.64 15.82
C TYR A 149 -12.54 -17.30 14.50
N ALA A 150 -12.98 -16.06 14.35
CA ALA A 150 -13.12 -15.45 13.03
C ALA A 150 -11.73 -14.96 12.59
N SER A 151 -11.32 -15.29 11.37
CA SER A 151 -10.10 -14.80 10.75
C SER A 151 -10.42 -13.79 9.66
N LEU A 152 -9.67 -12.68 9.64
CA LEU A 152 -9.86 -11.56 8.73
C LEU A 152 -8.51 -11.04 8.24
N THR A 153 -8.53 -10.43 7.07
CA THR A 153 -7.40 -9.68 6.51
C THR A 153 -7.86 -8.29 6.10
N TYR A 154 -7.03 -7.28 6.38
CA TYR A 154 -7.31 -5.89 6.06
C TYR A 154 -6.17 -5.31 5.24
N ASP A 155 -6.47 -4.70 4.11
CA ASP A 155 -5.53 -3.82 3.41
C ASP A 155 -5.72 -2.40 3.96
N LYS A 156 -4.64 -1.72 4.33
CA LYS A 156 -4.66 -0.36 4.89
C LYS A 156 -3.65 0.55 4.20
N GLU A 157 -4.06 1.79 3.97
CA GLU A 157 -3.24 2.85 3.38
C GLU A 157 -3.62 4.20 3.96
N PHE A 158 -2.64 5.05 4.26
CA PHE A 158 -2.90 6.39 4.74
C PHE A 158 -3.57 7.25 3.65
N MET A 159 -4.52 8.10 4.03
CA MET A 159 -5.20 9.02 3.10
C MET A 159 -4.30 10.16 2.62
N GLY A 160 -3.29 10.52 3.41
CA GLY A 160 -2.32 11.56 3.08
C GLY A 160 -1.13 11.02 2.29
N THR A 161 -0.49 11.88 1.50
CA THR A 161 0.69 11.53 0.68
C THR A 161 2.01 11.54 1.46
N ALA A 162 1.98 11.84 2.76
CA ALA A 162 3.20 11.93 3.58
C ALA A 162 3.78 10.55 3.97
N ILE A 163 3.03 9.47 3.76
CA ILE A 163 3.46 8.10 4.07
C ILE A 163 3.19 7.24 2.84
N THR A 164 4.23 6.59 2.31
CA THR A 164 4.15 5.66 1.17
C THR A 164 3.91 4.21 1.60
N GLU A 165 4.17 3.91 2.88
CA GLU A 165 3.99 2.58 3.46
C GLU A 165 2.52 2.17 3.49
N LYS A 166 2.29 0.91 3.11
CA LYS A 166 1.00 0.23 3.08
C LYS A 166 1.05 -0.95 4.02
N PHE A 167 -0.11 -1.33 4.54
CA PHE A 167 -0.20 -2.38 5.55
C PHE A 167 -1.20 -3.45 5.17
N ILE A 168 -0.90 -4.68 5.56
CA ILE A 168 -1.83 -5.79 5.56
C ILE A 168 -1.92 -6.33 6.99
N ASP A 169 -3.09 -6.23 7.60
CA ASP A 169 -3.33 -6.78 8.93
C ASP A 169 -3.94 -8.17 8.81
N PHE A 170 -3.35 -9.15 9.50
CA PHE A 170 -3.93 -10.48 9.68
C PHE A 170 -4.50 -10.58 11.09
N GLN A 171 -5.80 -10.85 11.22
CA GLN A 171 -6.47 -10.81 12.50
C GLN A 171 -7.22 -12.11 12.83
N LEU A 172 -7.18 -12.47 14.12
CA LEU A 172 -8.05 -13.48 14.73
C LEU A 172 -8.90 -12.85 15.83
N ILE A 173 -10.18 -13.17 15.86
CA ILE A 173 -11.13 -12.72 16.89
C ILE A 173 -11.81 -13.93 17.51
N ASP A 174 -11.62 -14.16 18.80
CA ASP A 174 -12.21 -15.28 19.54
C ASP A 174 -13.74 -15.16 19.51
N LEU A 175 -14.43 -16.17 18.95
CA LEU A 175 -15.88 -16.13 18.77
C LEU A 175 -16.65 -16.12 20.11
N ASN A 176 -15.98 -16.50 21.21
CA ASN A 176 -16.57 -16.60 22.53
C ASN A 176 -16.21 -15.41 23.44
N SER A 177 -14.93 -15.07 23.56
CA SER A 177 -14.45 -14.01 24.46
C SER A 177 -14.38 -12.63 23.81
N LEU A 178 -14.35 -12.56 22.47
CA LEU A 178 -14.06 -11.36 21.68
C LEU A 178 -12.62 -10.82 21.86
N GLU A 179 -11.73 -11.57 22.53
CA GLU A 179 -10.29 -11.29 22.52
C GLU A 179 -9.77 -11.40 21.09
N HIS A 180 -8.97 -10.44 20.65
CA HIS A 180 -8.49 -10.36 19.28
C HIS A 180 -6.98 -10.17 19.22
N TYR A 181 -6.39 -10.62 18.12
CA TYR A 181 -4.96 -10.64 17.88
C TYR A 181 -4.70 -10.22 16.45
N THR A 182 -3.81 -9.26 16.26
CA THR A 182 -3.42 -8.78 14.94
C THR A 182 -1.91 -8.98 14.74
N LEU A 183 -1.53 -9.41 13.55
CA LEU A 183 -0.17 -9.37 13.06
C LEU A 183 -0.15 -8.51 11.79
N ASP A 184 0.69 -7.50 11.78
CA ASP A 184 0.72 -6.50 10.73
C ASP A 184 1.87 -6.82 9.77
N PHE A 185 1.67 -6.62 8.47
CA PHE A 185 2.70 -6.62 7.45
C PHE A 185 2.82 -5.20 6.92
N ALA A 186 4.00 -4.60 7.00
CA ALA A 186 4.27 -3.24 6.53
C ALA A 186 5.17 -3.32 5.30
N GLY A 187 4.82 -2.60 4.23
CA GLY A 187 5.56 -2.68 2.98
C GLY A 187 5.18 -1.61 1.96
N HIS A 188 5.74 -1.74 0.77
CA HIS A 188 5.49 -0.85 -0.37
C HIS A 188 5.12 -1.65 -1.61
N HIS A 189 4.49 -0.99 -2.59
CA HIS A 189 4.26 -1.61 -3.89
C HIS A 189 5.60 -1.83 -4.59
N SER A 190 5.82 -3.06 -5.02
CA SER A 190 7.06 -3.45 -5.68
C SER A 190 6.73 -3.90 -7.10
N TRP A 191 7.51 -3.46 -8.07
CA TRP A 191 7.37 -3.90 -9.47
C TRP A 191 7.64 -5.40 -9.64
N LYS A 192 8.23 -6.05 -8.62
CA LYS A 192 8.52 -7.49 -8.58
C LYS A 192 7.26 -8.35 -8.56
N CYS A 193 6.11 -7.78 -8.20
CA CYS A 193 4.82 -8.45 -8.22
C CYS A 193 3.68 -7.50 -8.60
N GLU A 194 2.63 -8.06 -9.18
CA GLU A 194 1.41 -7.31 -9.46
C GLU A 194 0.51 -7.32 -8.21
N ASP A 195 0.01 -6.15 -7.82
CA ASP A 195 -0.96 -5.96 -6.72
C ASP A 195 -0.55 -6.60 -5.36
N CYS A 196 0.74 -6.58 -5.06
CA CYS A 196 1.31 -7.17 -3.85
C CYS A 196 2.37 -6.24 -3.21
N LEU A 197 2.60 -6.41 -1.91
CA LEU A 197 3.53 -5.62 -1.12
C LEU A 197 4.84 -6.37 -0.88
N GLU A 198 5.95 -5.67 -1.03
CA GLU A 198 7.26 -6.09 -0.53
C GLU A 198 7.54 -5.39 0.81
N GLY A 199 7.98 -6.15 1.80
CA GLY A 199 8.10 -5.63 3.16
C GLY A 199 8.31 -6.71 4.21
N GLU A 200 7.89 -6.42 5.44
CA GLU A 200 8.11 -7.32 6.57
C GLU A 200 6.93 -7.38 7.55
N LEU A 201 6.88 -8.49 8.29
CA LEU A 201 5.94 -8.66 9.40
C LEU A 201 6.40 -7.83 10.60
N VAL A 202 5.58 -6.87 11.01
CA VAL A 202 5.83 -5.99 12.14
C VAL A 202 4.99 -6.38 13.35
N ASN A 203 5.20 -5.70 14.48
CA ASN A 203 4.39 -5.85 15.70
C ASN A 203 4.34 -7.27 16.33
N LYS A 204 5.22 -8.20 15.95
CA LYS A 204 5.30 -9.56 16.55
C LYS A 204 5.42 -9.57 18.09
N LYS A 205 5.95 -8.49 18.67
CA LYS A 205 6.09 -8.32 20.12
C LYS A 205 4.74 -8.28 20.86
N ALA A 206 3.68 -7.76 20.24
CA ALA A 206 2.33 -7.76 20.83
C ALA A 206 1.77 -9.17 21.03
N LEU A 207 2.27 -10.15 20.25
CA LEU A 207 1.86 -11.56 20.30
C LEU A 207 2.80 -12.42 21.16
N LYS A 208 3.68 -11.79 21.94
CA LYS A 208 4.62 -12.51 22.81
C LYS A 208 3.87 -13.37 23.83
N GLY A 209 4.20 -14.66 23.90
CA GLY A 209 3.55 -15.63 24.78
C GLY A 209 2.30 -16.28 24.18
N LYS A 210 1.92 -15.95 22.94
CA LYS A 210 0.78 -16.54 22.21
C LYS A 210 1.29 -17.32 20.97
N GLY A 211 2.13 -18.33 21.20
CA GLY A 211 2.84 -19.06 20.14
C GLY A 211 1.92 -19.59 19.02
N ASP A 212 0.86 -20.31 19.38
CA ASP A 212 -0.07 -20.88 18.39
C ASP A 212 -0.79 -19.81 17.56
N ILE A 213 -1.12 -18.67 18.18
CA ILE A 213 -1.76 -17.52 17.51
C ILE A 213 -0.78 -16.89 16.52
N LEU A 214 0.45 -16.61 16.96
CA LEU A 214 1.49 -16.03 16.10
C LEU A 214 1.77 -16.95 14.90
N SER A 215 1.98 -18.25 15.13
CA SER A 215 2.24 -19.20 14.04
C SER A 215 1.07 -19.30 13.06
N PHE A 216 -0.18 -19.19 13.53
CA PHE A 216 -1.33 -19.16 12.63
C PHE A 216 -1.34 -17.90 11.75
N LEU A 217 -1.14 -16.73 12.36
CA LEU A 217 -1.12 -15.45 11.66
C LEU A 217 0.05 -15.34 10.67
N GLU A 218 1.24 -15.83 11.03
CA GLU A 218 2.39 -15.96 10.11
C GLU A 218 2.05 -16.90 8.94
N GLY A 219 1.31 -17.98 9.20
CA GLY A 219 0.82 -18.88 8.17
C GLY A 219 -0.22 -18.25 7.24
N MET A 220 -1.02 -17.28 7.71
CA MET A 220 -1.90 -16.48 6.84
C MET A 220 -1.05 -15.57 5.94
N ALA A 221 -0.08 -14.86 6.51
CA ALA A 221 0.81 -13.98 5.75
C ALA A 221 1.59 -14.74 4.66
N LEU A 222 2.15 -15.91 4.99
CA LEU A 222 2.90 -16.74 4.04
C LEU A 222 2.05 -17.21 2.84
N LYS A 223 0.74 -17.34 3.02
CA LYS A 223 -0.19 -17.77 1.96
C LYS A 223 -0.85 -16.60 1.24
N SER A 224 -0.65 -15.37 1.71
CA SER A 224 -1.28 -14.21 1.14
C SER A 224 -0.73 -13.95 -0.26
N PRO A 225 -1.58 -13.86 -1.30
CA PRO A 225 -1.15 -13.45 -2.64
C PRO A 225 -0.80 -11.95 -2.68
N ARG A 226 -1.18 -11.18 -1.65
CA ARG A 226 -0.87 -9.75 -1.51
C ARG A 226 0.51 -9.47 -0.94
N ILE A 227 1.28 -10.50 -0.59
CA ILE A 227 2.64 -10.37 -0.07
C ILE A 227 3.62 -10.96 -1.08
N TYR A 228 4.68 -10.22 -1.36
CA TYR A 228 5.80 -10.70 -2.16
C TYR A 228 6.59 -11.73 -1.35
N HIS A 229 6.80 -12.91 -1.94
CA HIS A 229 7.60 -13.97 -1.33
C HIS A 229 8.93 -14.08 -2.09
N PRO A 230 10.05 -13.63 -1.49
CA PRO A 230 11.36 -13.70 -2.14
C PRO A 230 11.72 -15.12 -2.60
N SER A 231 12.29 -15.20 -3.78
CA SER A 231 12.75 -16.43 -4.42
C SER A 231 14.28 -16.58 -4.35
N GLU A 232 14.84 -17.66 -4.91
CA GLU A 232 16.30 -17.79 -5.05
C GLU A 232 16.92 -16.69 -5.91
N LYS A 233 16.15 -16.07 -6.84
CA LYS A 233 16.64 -14.97 -7.68
C LYS A 233 16.97 -13.73 -6.86
N ASP A 234 16.21 -13.48 -5.80
CA ASP A 234 16.38 -12.36 -4.89
C ASP A 234 17.69 -12.43 -4.09
N LYS A 235 18.34 -13.61 -4.05
CA LYS A 235 19.65 -13.77 -3.41
C LYS A 235 20.82 -13.32 -4.30
N ASP A 236 20.63 -13.22 -5.62
CA ASP A 236 21.67 -12.75 -6.54
C ASP A 236 21.56 -11.22 -6.69
N PRO A 237 22.51 -10.43 -6.16
CA PRO A 237 22.45 -8.98 -6.28
C PRO A 237 22.53 -8.48 -7.72
N TYR A 238 23.01 -9.29 -8.68
CA TYR A 238 23.09 -8.91 -10.10
C TYR A 238 21.87 -9.34 -10.92
N HIS A 239 20.96 -10.12 -10.35
CA HIS A 239 19.71 -10.44 -11.02
C HIS A 239 18.86 -9.16 -11.12
N VAL A 240 18.18 -8.94 -12.26
CA VAL A 240 17.40 -7.71 -12.48
C VAL A 240 16.42 -7.42 -11.36
N ILE A 241 15.83 -8.44 -10.73
CA ILE A 241 14.93 -8.28 -9.58
C ILE A 241 15.48 -7.42 -8.44
N ASN A 242 16.81 -7.31 -8.32
CA ASN A 242 17.49 -6.55 -7.29
C ASN A 242 18.13 -5.25 -7.80
N TYR A 243 17.83 -4.79 -9.03
CA TYR A 243 18.57 -3.67 -9.62
C TYR A 243 18.51 -2.39 -8.79
N GLU A 244 17.36 -2.13 -8.15
CA GLU A 244 17.13 -0.95 -7.30
C GLU A 244 17.97 -1.04 -6.02
N VAL A 245 17.75 -2.10 -5.24
CA VAL A 245 18.48 -2.39 -3.99
C VAL A 245 19.99 -2.42 -4.20
N LYS A 246 20.44 -2.98 -5.33
CA LYS A 246 21.86 -3.02 -5.68
C LYS A 246 22.41 -1.62 -5.94
N TRP A 247 21.71 -0.81 -6.75
CA TRP A 247 22.13 0.56 -7.04
C TRP A 247 22.20 1.40 -5.77
N GLU A 248 21.20 1.31 -4.90
CA GLU A 248 21.18 2.04 -3.62
C GLU A 248 22.36 1.66 -2.73
N LYS A 249 22.63 0.36 -2.61
CA LYS A 249 23.78 -0.14 -1.85
C LYS A 249 25.12 0.33 -2.43
N ASP A 250 25.28 0.31 -3.75
CA ASP A 250 26.54 0.68 -4.41
C ASP A 250 26.85 2.18 -4.28
N ASN A 251 25.79 3.00 -4.20
CA ASN A 251 25.85 4.45 -4.10
C ASN A 251 25.59 4.99 -2.69
N ASN A 252 25.35 4.12 -1.70
CA ASN A 252 24.98 4.50 -0.33
C ASN A 252 23.80 5.49 -0.29
N ALA A 253 22.80 5.23 -1.12
CA ALA A 253 21.61 6.05 -1.28
C ALA A 253 20.39 5.43 -0.59
N SER A 254 19.40 6.27 -0.28
CA SER A 254 18.10 5.87 0.27
C SER A 254 17.05 6.87 -0.19
N ASN A 255 16.62 6.72 -1.44
CA ASN A 255 15.88 7.75 -2.17
C ASN A 255 14.38 7.46 -2.25
N HIS A 256 13.82 6.74 -1.27
CA HIS A 256 12.39 6.47 -1.15
C HIS A 256 11.74 7.52 -0.24
N MET A 257 11.45 8.69 -0.78
CA MET A 257 10.99 9.85 -0.02
C MET A 257 9.50 10.06 -0.24
N ALA A 258 8.69 10.17 0.82
CA ALA A 258 7.25 10.40 0.62
C ALA A 258 6.96 11.72 -0.11
N ASN A 259 7.60 12.81 0.34
CA ASN A 259 7.60 14.11 -0.33
C ASN A 259 9.04 14.60 -0.46
N GLY A 260 9.36 15.22 -1.60
CA GLY A 260 10.71 15.69 -1.92
C GLY A 260 11.50 14.65 -2.71
N HIS A 261 12.80 14.88 -2.87
CA HIS A 261 13.66 14.05 -3.72
C HIS A 261 14.86 13.50 -2.96
N GLY A 262 15.42 12.42 -3.50
CA GLY A 262 16.65 11.82 -3.05
C GLY A 262 17.88 12.63 -3.47
N GLU A 263 19.02 12.27 -2.89
CA GLU A 263 20.32 12.84 -3.24
C GLU A 263 21.03 11.99 -4.30
N LEU A 264 21.88 12.64 -5.10
CA LEU A 264 22.69 11.99 -6.12
C LEU A 264 24.15 12.43 -6.01
N ASP A 265 25.00 11.52 -5.53
CA ASP A 265 26.42 11.75 -5.40
C ASP A 265 27.19 11.24 -6.63
N VAL A 266 28.25 11.97 -7.00
CA VAL A 266 29.20 11.59 -8.05
C VAL A 266 30.58 11.25 -7.45
N PRO A 267 31.32 10.28 -8.00
CA PRO A 267 31.02 9.50 -9.20
C PRO A 267 29.97 8.41 -8.96
N LEU A 268 29.03 8.31 -9.89
CA LEU A 268 27.90 7.40 -9.82
C LEU A 268 28.30 5.98 -10.24
N LYS A 269 27.92 4.98 -9.44
CA LYS A 269 28.08 3.56 -9.77
C LYS A 269 26.80 2.98 -10.34
N SER A 270 26.93 2.14 -11.36
CA SER A 270 25.78 1.45 -11.94
C SER A 270 26.15 0.07 -12.49
N THR A 271 25.13 -0.73 -12.78
CA THR A 271 25.26 -2.10 -13.30
C THR A 271 24.48 -2.22 -14.60
N TYR A 272 25.04 -2.95 -15.56
CA TYR A 272 24.35 -3.21 -16.82
C TYR A 272 23.43 -4.43 -16.74
N TYR A 273 22.24 -4.26 -17.29
CA TYR A 273 21.19 -5.26 -17.39
C TYR A 273 20.82 -5.48 -18.86
N ARG A 274 20.55 -6.74 -19.22
CA ARG A 274 19.99 -7.11 -20.53
C ARG A 274 18.48 -6.91 -20.54
N THR A 275 17.86 -7.11 -19.38
CA THR A 275 16.44 -6.86 -19.18
C THR A 275 16.12 -5.39 -19.44
N ASN A 276 15.06 -5.13 -20.20
CA ASN A 276 14.61 -3.78 -20.49
C ASN A 276 14.01 -3.12 -19.25
N LEU A 277 14.84 -2.34 -18.55
CA LEU A 277 14.44 -1.66 -17.32
C LEU A 277 13.35 -0.60 -17.55
N PHE A 278 13.19 -0.08 -18.77
CA PHE A 278 12.11 0.88 -19.07
C PHE A 278 10.71 0.27 -18.88
N ASN A 279 10.59 -1.06 -19.04
CA ASN A 279 9.32 -1.78 -18.90
C ASN A 279 9.02 -2.18 -17.45
N LEU A 280 9.96 -1.97 -16.53
CA LEU A 280 9.85 -2.35 -15.12
C LEU A 280 9.51 -1.15 -14.23
N GLN A 281 9.57 0.06 -14.76
CA GLN A 281 9.33 1.27 -13.99
C GLN A 281 7.85 1.43 -13.66
N GLN A 282 7.60 1.83 -12.41
CA GLN A 282 6.30 2.30 -11.98
C GLN A 282 6.11 3.76 -12.45
N GLY A 283 4.88 4.14 -12.79
CA GLY A 283 4.55 5.48 -13.27
C GLY A 283 4.67 5.67 -14.78
N SER A 284 4.17 6.81 -15.26
CA SER A 284 4.26 7.19 -16.68
C SER A 284 5.63 7.77 -17.00
N GLU A 285 6.16 7.46 -18.18
CA GLU A 285 7.30 8.20 -18.75
C GLU A 285 6.99 9.70 -18.71
N PHE A 286 7.94 10.48 -18.19
CA PHE A 286 7.78 11.90 -17.96
C PHE A 286 8.63 12.70 -18.95
N GLU A 287 9.95 12.46 -18.96
CA GLU A 287 10.90 13.17 -19.82
C GLU A 287 11.93 12.22 -20.43
N THR A 288 12.48 12.60 -21.58
CA THR A 288 13.50 11.85 -22.30
C THR A 288 14.65 12.77 -22.69
N ALA A 289 15.89 12.32 -22.51
CA ALA A 289 17.07 12.98 -23.04
C ALA A 289 17.97 11.97 -23.76
N GLU A 290 18.52 12.35 -24.91
CA GLU A 290 19.31 11.44 -25.75
C GLU A 290 20.54 12.15 -26.33
N ASN A 291 21.66 11.44 -26.41
CA ASN A 291 22.85 11.82 -27.19
C ASN A 291 23.29 10.65 -28.07
N GLU A 292 24.44 10.71 -28.74
CA GLU A 292 24.88 9.62 -29.64
C GLU A 292 25.08 8.26 -28.95
N GLN A 293 25.43 8.24 -27.65
CA GLN A 293 25.75 7.02 -26.91
C GLN A 293 24.60 6.51 -26.04
N TYR A 294 23.85 7.41 -25.41
CA TYR A 294 22.89 7.09 -24.37
C TYR A 294 21.52 7.68 -24.66
N LEU A 295 20.50 6.92 -24.25
CA LEU A 295 19.12 7.37 -24.11
C LEU A 295 18.74 7.29 -22.63
N PHE A 296 18.21 8.37 -22.07
CA PHE A 296 17.71 8.44 -20.69
C PHE A 296 16.22 8.70 -20.69
N LYS A 297 15.53 8.04 -19.77
CA LYS A 297 14.11 8.28 -19.47
C LYS A 297 13.94 8.52 -17.99
N SER A 298 13.17 9.55 -17.65
CA SER A 298 12.64 9.75 -16.30
C SER A 298 11.17 9.34 -16.25
N TYR A 299 10.75 8.89 -15.07
CA TYR A 299 9.39 8.46 -14.79
C TYR A 299 8.78 9.42 -13.77
N PHE A 300 7.49 9.70 -13.92
CA PHE A 300 6.78 10.61 -13.03
C PHE A 300 6.83 10.07 -11.60
N CYS A 301 7.35 10.90 -10.68
CA CYS A 301 7.64 10.53 -9.30
C CYS A 301 8.46 9.23 -9.13
N GLY A 302 9.35 8.93 -10.09
CA GLY A 302 10.10 7.67 -10.11
C GLY A 302 11.53 7.81 -10.60
N SER A 303 12.13 6.66 -10.90
CA SER A 303 13.55 6.55 -11.21
C SER A 303 13.96 7.15 -12.56
N VAL A 304 15.28 7.34 -12.75
CA VAL A 304 15.88 7.68 -14.04
C VAL A 304 16.69 6.49 -14.55
N ILE A 305 16.36 6.02 -15.74
CA ILE A 305 16.95 4.84 -16.36
C ILE A 305 17.69 5.24 -17.63
N GLY A 306 18.88 4.68 -17.81
CA GLY A 306 19.69 4.83 -19.02
C GLY A 306 19.70 3.58 -19.89
N PHE A 307 19.87 3.78 -21.20
CA PHE A 307 20.13 2.75 -22.19
C PHE A 307 21.39 3.13 -22.98
N ASP A 308 22.41 2.28 -22.93
CA ASP A 308 23.61 2.41 -23.76
C ASP A 308 23.32 1.82 -25.14
N LYS A 309 23.29 2.67 -26.17
CA LYS A 309 22.92 2.31 -27.54
C LYS A 309 23.97 1.44 -28.23
N GLN A 310 25.24 1.60 -27.88
CA GLN A 310 26.33 0.82 -28.46
C GLN A 310 26.37 -0.59 -27.85
N ARG A 311 26.24 -0.67 -26.52
CA ARG A 311 26.25 -1.95 -25.80
C ARG A 311 24.91 -2.67 -25.86
N LYS A 312 23.83 -1.95 -26.13
CA LYS A 312 22.44 -2.41 -26.09
C LYS A 312 22.07 -2.98 -24.71
N LEU A 313 22.43 -2.24 -23.67
CA LEU A 313 22.20 -2.63 -22.28
C LEU A 313 21.59 -1.46 -21.50
N TYR A 314 20.76 -1.80 -20.52
CA TYR A 314 20.08 -0.86 -19.64
C TYR A 314 20.84 -0.70 -18.33
N PHE A 315 20.68 0.42 -17.67
CA PHE A 315 21.29 0.67 -16.37
C PHE A 315 20.49 1.70 -15.56
N PRO A 316 20.37 1.55 -14.24
CA PRO A 316 19.80 2.60 -13.39
C PRO A 316 20.77 3.77 -13.27
N LEU A 317 20.29 4.99 -13.50
CA LEU A 317 21.06 6.21 -13.24
C LEU A 317 20.73 6.74 -11.84
N MET A 318 19.45 6.83 -11.51
CA MET A 318 18.98 7.23 -10.19
C MET A 318 17.78 6.36 -9.83
N ILE A 319 17.84 5.72 -8.67
CA ILE A 319 16.66 5.07 -8.09
C ILE A 319 15.98 6.07 -7.18
N GLU A 320 14.68 6.20 -7.34
CA GLU A 320 13.83 7.06 -6.52
C GLU A 320 12.37 6.62 -6.65
N ASP A 321 11.63 6.74 -5.55
CA ASP A 321 10.17 6.60 -5.46
C ASP A 321 9.64 7.69 -4.52
N CYS A 322 8.58 8.40 -4.93
CA CYS A 322 7.92 9.40 -4.11
C CYS A 322 6.42 9.54 -4.42
N ASN A 323 5.66 10.17 -3.52
CA ASN A 323 4.28 10.53 -3.82
C ASN A 323 4.16 11.88 -4.54
N ALA A 324 5.04 12.83 -4.25
CA ALA A 324 5.02 14.17 -4.84
C ALA A 324 6.39 14.86 -4.83
N MET A 325 6.52 15.88 -5.68
CA MET A 325 7.66 16.82 -5.72
C MET A 325 9.01 16.20 -6.12
N CYS A 326 9.01 15.03 -6.77
CA CYS A 326 10.25 14.39 -7.26
C CYS A 326 10.25 14.12 -8.78
N SER A 327 9.40 14.82 -9.52
CA SER A 327 9.44 14.79 -10.98
C SER A 327 10.69 15.49 -11.51
N LYS A 328 11.35 14.88 -12.49
CA LYS A 328 12.68 15.30 -12.98
C LYS A 328 12.65 15.60 -14.48
N LYS A 329 13.09 16.80 -14.84
CA LYS A 329 13.42 17.16 -16.22
C LYS A 329 14.84 16.74 -16.55
N LEU A 330 15.03 16.27 -17.77
CA LEU A 330 16.33 15.80 -18.26
C LEU A 330 16.84 16.68 -19.40
N SER A 331 18.13 16.98 -19.41
CA SER A 331 18.80 17.59 -20.56
C SER A 331 20.28 17.19 -20.61
N ILE A 332 20.86 17.12 -21.81
CA ILE A 332 22.29 16.81 -21.97
C ILE A 332 22.95 18.01 -22.66
N ASN A 333 24.05 18.50 -22.08
CA ASN A 333 24.83 19.60 -22.68
C ASN A 333 25.88 19.09 -23.69
N ALA A 334 26.55 20.03 -24.36
CA ALA A 334 27.54 19.72 -25.40
C ALA A 334 28.77 18.97 -24.85
N GLU A 335 29.08 19.15 -23.57
CA GLU A 335 30.18 18.50 -22.86
C GLU A 335 29.85 17.05 -22.43
N GLY A 336 28.63 16.57 -22.70
CA GLY A 336 28.19 15.23 -22.31
C GLY A 336 27.89 15.11 -20.83
N VAL A 337 27.42 16.19 -20.20
CA VAL A 337 26.88 16.20 -18.83
C VAL A 337 25.36 16.11 -18.92
N LEU A 338 24.80 15.12 -18.23
CA LEU A 338 23.35 14.99 -18.06
C LEU A 338 22.94 15.83 -16.84
N LYS A 339 21.99 16.74 -17.05
CA LYS A 339 21.37 17.54 -15.99
C LYS A 339 19.99 16.97 -15.65
N LEU A 340 19.77 16.73 -14.37
CA LEU A 340 18.49 16.33 -13.78
C LEU A 340 17.99 17.53 -12.96
N SER A 341 16.84 18.10 -13.30
CA SER A 341 16.27 19.25 -12.58
C SER A 341 14.92 18.91 -11.97
N TYR A 342 14.72 19.29 -10.71
CA TYR A 342 13.43 19.25 -10.02
C TYR A 342 12.66 20.56 -10.21
N GLU A 343 11.43 20.60 -9.72
CA GLU A 343 10.56 21.79 -9.80
C GLU A 343 11.03 22.94 -8.90
N GLU A 344 11.79 22.67 -7.83
CA GLU A 344 12.21 23.65 -6.81
C GLU A 344 13.63 24.22 -7.03
N ASP A 345 14.08 24.32 -8.28
CA ASP A 345 15.43 24.79 -8.68
C ASP A 345 16.63 23.91 -8.25
N ASP A 346 16.38 22.80 -7.55
CA ASP A 346 17.40 21.79 -7.27
C ASP A 346 17.75 21.00 -8.54
N PHE A 347 19.05 20.78 -8.76
CA PHE A 347 19.52 20.00 -9.90
C PHE A 347 20.81 19.24 -9.61
N TYR A 348 20.97 18.13 -10.32
CA TYR A 348 22.18 17.32 -10.33
C TYR A 348 22.81 17.33 -11.71
N GLU A 349 24.13 17.43 -11.76
CA GLU A 349 24.92 17.31 -12.98
C GLU A 349 25.75 16.03 -12.93
N VAL A 350 25.51 15.14 -13.89
CA VAL A 350 26.18 13.84 -13.99
C VAL A 350 27.06 13.84 -15.25
N PRO A 351 28.39 14.00 -15.10
CA PRO A 351 29.31 13.84 -16.21
C PRO A 351 29.26 12.40 -16.72
N LEU A 352 28.75 12.17 -17.93
CA LEU A 352 28.50 10.80 -18.42
C LEU A 352 29.78 9.97 -18.60
N LYS A 353 30.92 10.65 -18.76
CA LYS A 353 32.26 10.03 -18.81
C LYS A 353 32.74 9.49 -17.46
N GLU A 354 32.13 9.92 -16.35
CA GLU A 354 32.51 9.55 -14.98
C GLU A 354 31.62 8.44 -14.41
N LEU A 355 30.66 7.93 -15.20
CA LEU A 355 29.87 6.75 -14.83
C LEU A 355 30.77 5.53 -14.63
N ILE A 356 30.69 4.94 -13.45
CA ILE A 356 31.44 3.73 -13.10
C ILE A 356 30.52 2.53 -13.24
N PHE A 357 30.82 1.67 -14.22
CA PHE A 357 30.07 0.44 -14.42
C PHE A 357 30.77 -0.76 -13.80
N ASP A 358 29.99 -1.61 -13.13
CA ASP A 358 30.49 -2.88 -12.61
C ASP A 358 31.06 -3.78 -13.71
N LYS A 359 32.11 -4.52 -13.34
CA LYS A 359 32.73 -5.52 -14.22
C LYS A 359 31.81 -6.72 -14.45
N GLN A 360 30.98 -7.04 -13.47
CA GLN A 360 30.00 -8.11 -13.52
C GLN A 360 28.67 -7.54 -14.03
N LYS A 361 28.02 -8.28 -14.93
CA LYS A 361 26.72 -7.93 -15.52
C LYS A 361 25.67 -8.93 -15.03
N GLU A 362 24.39 -8.60 -15.24
CA GLU A 362 23.28 -9.56 -15.10
C GLU A 362 23.66 -10.89 -15.79
N LYS A 363 23.52 -11.99 -15.05
CA LYS A 363 23.91 -13.34 -15.49
C LYS A 363 22.95 -13.91 -16.52
#